data_AF-A0A315R4V2-F1
#
_entry.id   AF-A0A315R4V2-F1
#
_cell.length_a   1.000
_cell.length_b   1.000
_cell.length_c   1.000
_cell.angle_alpha   90.00
_cell.angle_beta   90.00
_cell.angle_gamma   90.00
#
_symmetry.space_group_name_H-M   'P 1'
#
loop_
_entity.id
_entity.type
_entity.pdbx_description
1 polymer ?
#
loop_
_entity_poly.entity_id
_entity_poly.type
_entity_poly.pdbx_seq_one_letter_code
_entity_poly.pdbx_strand_id
1 'polypeptide(L)'
;MFLKLISHIFDDNFENGLREVLPLLIELRDKTTGLEYIETVVKYILNIGEEISLNELDQKSKKISAEGSAVIMTIAEKIYHDGKEEGREEGKIESMHEMIEFALELKFGLSTKKIVQDIKKIDDYDKLKEIKSAIRNYDSLEELTDSLNF
;
A
#
# COMPACT_ATOMS: atom_id res chain seq x y z
N MET A 1 6.02 -21.94 -21.46
CA MET A 1 5.00 -20.90 -21.71
C MET A 1 5.40 -19.58 -21.05
N PHE A 2 5.64 -19.55 -19.73
CA PHE A 2 6.15 -18.38 -18.99
C PHE A 2 7.50 -17.85 -19.53
N LEU A 3 8.45 -18.76 -19.80
CA LEU A 3 9.73 -18.42 -20.45
C LEU A 3 9.58 -17.85 -21.88
N LYS A 4 8.44 -18.06 -22.54
CA LYS A 4 8.18 -17.58 -23.91
C LYS A 4 7.62 -16.15 -23.93
N LEU A 5 6.95 -15.74 -22.84
CA LEU A 5 6.60 -14.34 -22.56
C LEU A 5 7.85 -13.54 -22.18
N ILE A 6 8.70 -14.10 -21.32
CA ILE A 6 10.00 -13.53 -20.93
C ILE A 6 10.92 -13.44 -22.15
N SER A 7 11.03 -14.47 -22.99
CA SER A 7 11.97 -14.42 -24.12
C SER A 7 11.67 -13.31 -25.15
N HIS A 8 10.44 -12.80 -25.25
CA HIS A 8 10.08 -11.71 -26.18
C HIS A 8 10.31 -10.30 -25.61
N ILE A 9 10.48 -10.16 -24.29
CA ILE A 9 10.75 -8.87 -23.63
C ILE A 9 12.28 -8.58 -23.61
N PHE A 10 13.11 -9.61 -23.76
CA PHE A 10 14.55 -9.59 -23.41
C PHE A 10 15.48 -9.53 -24.63
N ASP A 11 14.96 -9.30 -25.84
CA ASP A 11 15.76 -9.36 -27.07
C ASP A 11 16.88 -8.30 -27.12
N ASP A 12 16.82 -7.23 -26.29
CA ASP A 12 17.84 -6.16 -26.29
C ASP A 12 18.53 -5.88 -24.93
N ASN A 13 18.10 -6.42 -23.78
CA ASN A 13 18.85 -6.25 -22.52
C ASN A 13 18.46 -7.27 -21.42
N PHE A 14 19.15 -8.41 -21.40
CA PHE A 14 18.89 -9.50 -20.46
C PHE A 14 18.96 -9.09 -18.97
N GLU A 15 19.86 -8.17 -18.60
CA GLU A 15 20.04 -7.76 -17.20
C GLU A 15 18.83 -7.01 -16.67
N ASN A 16 18.27 -6.10 -17.47
CA ASN A 16 17.10 -5.31 -17.08
C ASN A 16 15.87 -6.20 -16.92
N GLY A 17 15.61 -7.07 -17.90
CA GLY A 17 14.50 -8.00 -17.77
C GLY A 17 14.68 -8.94 -16.56
N LEU A 18 15.91 -9.36 -16.23
CA LEU A 18 16.15 -10.20 -15.07
C LEU A 18 15.81 -9.46 -13.76
N ARG A 19 16.16 -8.17 -13.66
CA ARG A 19 15.79 -7.32 -12.52
C ARG A 19 14.27 -7.17 -12.36
N GLU A 20 13.53 -7.12 -13.46
CA GLU A 20 12.08 -6.98 -13.45
C GLU A 20 11.35 -8.29 -13.13
N VAL A 21 11.83 -9.41 -13.68
CA VAL A 21 11.14 -10.70 -13.56
C VAL A 21 11.49 -11.46 -12.29
N LEU A 22 12.71 -11.31 -11.77
CA LEU A 22 13.16 -12.06 -10.60
C LEU A 22 12.29 -11.82 -9.35
N PRO A 23 11.87 -10.58 -9.01
CA PRO A 23 10.94 -10.33 -7.91
C PRO A 23 9.60 -11.07 -8.10
N LEU A 24 9.06 -11.10 -9.32
CA LEU A 24 7.81 -11.81 -9.62
C LEU A 24 7.96 -13.31 -9.41
N LEU A 25 9.08 -13.90 -9.86
CA LEU A 25 9.34 -15.33 -9.66
C LEU A 25 9.44 -15.68 -8.18
N ILE A 26 10.01 -14.80 -7.36
CA ILE A 26 10.06 -14.96 -5.91
C ILE A 26 8.65 -14.89 -5.31
N GLU A 27 7.82 -13.94 -5.74
CA GLU A 27 6.44 -13.81 -5.26
C GLU A 27 5.58 -15.04 -5.64
N LEU A 28 5.76 -15.54 -6.87
CA LEU A 28 5.05 -16.72 -7.38
C LEU A 28 5.39 -18.02 -6.65
N ARG A 29 6.59 -18.11 -6.04
CA ARG A 29 6.98 -19.27 -5.24
C ARG A 29 6.05 -19.48 -4.04
N ASP A 30 5.56 -18.37 -3.48
CA ASP A 30 4.80 -18.38 -2.23
C ASP A 30 3.28 -18.50 -2.48
N LYS A 31 2.84 -18.61 -3.75
CA LYS A 31 1.44 -18.80 -4.12
C LYS A 31 1.06 -20.28 -4.16
N THR A 32 -0.18 -20.58 -3.78
CA THR A 32 -0.69 -21.94 -3.61
C THR A 32 -1.74 -22.34 -4.63
N THR A 33 -2.38 -21.37 -5.30
CA THR A 33 -3.46 -21.61 -6.26
C THR A 33 -3.17 -20.96 -7.61
N GLY A 34 -3.62 -21.59 -8.71
CA GLY A 34 -3.46 -21.05 -10.06
C GLY A 34 -4.04 -19.63 -10.23
N LEU A 35 -5.06 -19.27 -9.45
CA LEU A 35 -5.63 -17.92 -9.44
C LEU A 35 -4.66 -16.89 -8.85
N GLU A 36 -3.95 -17.22 -7.78
CA GLU A 36 -2.92 -16.36 -7.20
C GLU A 36 -1.73 -16.13 -8.16
N TYR A 37 -1.37 -17.15 -8.96
CA TYR A 37 -0.38 -16.97 -10.04
C TYR A 37 -0.86 -15.95 -11.08
N ILE A 38 -2.12 -16.06 -11.51
CA ILE A 38 -2.70 -15.14 -12.50
C ILE A 38 -2.81 -13.73 -11.90
N GLU A 39 -3.17 -13.59 -10.63
CA GLU A 39 -3.20 -12.31 -9.92
C GLU A 39 -1.84 -11.60 -9.93
N THR A 40 -0.75 -12.29 -9.59
CA THR A 40 0.60 -11.70 -9.61
C THR A 40 1.00 -11.24 -11.02
N VAL A 41 0.65 -12.01 -12.06
CA VAL A 41 0.91 -11.61 -13.45
C VAL A 41 0.10 -10.39 -13.85
N VAL A 42 -1.19 -10.34 -13.48
CA VAL A 42 -2.06 -9.19 -13.77
C VAL A 42 -1.58 -7.94 -13.04
N LYS A 43 -1.22 -8.04 -11.76
CA LYS A 43 -0.62 -6.94 -11.00
C LYS A 43 0.66 -6.41 -11.65
N TYR A 44 1.52 -7.30 -12.14
CA TYR A 44 2.72 -6.90 -12.87
C TYR A 44 2.39 -6.16 -14.18
N ILE A 45 1.48 -6.71 -14.99
CA ILE A 45 1.05 -6.08 -16.26
C ILE A 45 0.52 -4.66 -16.03
N LEU A 46 -0.21 -4.43 -14.93
CA LEU A 46 -0.76 -3.12 -14.59
C LEU A 46 0.28 -2.16 -13.97
N ASN A 47 1.36 -2.69 -13.39
CA ASN A 47 2.42 -1.91 -12.75
C ASN A 47 3.55 -1.49 -13.72
N ILE A 48 3.73 -2.20 -14.84
CA ILE A 48 4.62 -1.76 -15.92
C ILE A 48 3.96 -0.55 -16.58
N GLY A 49 4.58 0.62 -16.43
CA GLY A 49 3.98 1.93 -16.66
C GLY A 49 3.18 2.11 -17.96
N GLU A 50 2.07 2.84 -17.81
CA GLU A 50 1.23 3.53 -18.81
C GLU A 50 0.59 2.74 -19.98
N GLU A 51 0.99 1.50 -20.31
CA GLU A 51 0.55 0.91 -21.58
C GLU A 51 -0.79 0.15 -21.57
N ILE A 52 -1.33 -0.25 -20.41
CA ILE A 52 -2.62 -0.94 -20.37
C ILE A 52 -3.41 -0.69 -19.07
N SER A 53 -4.61 -0.13 -19.23
CA SER A 53 -5.59 -0.03 -18.15
C SER A 53 -6.27 -1.38 -17.85
N LEU A 54 -6.83 -1.53 -16.64
CA LEU A 54 -7.67 -2.69 -16.28
C LEU A 54 -8.80 -2.94 -17.28
N ASN A 55 -9.43 -1.88 -17.77
CA ASN A 55 -10.52 -1.97 -18.74
C ASN A 55 -10.02 -2.47 -20.10
N GLU A 56 -8.84 -2.02 -20.56
CA GLU A 56 -8.25 -2.52 -21.80
C GLU A 56 -7.81 -3.98 -21.67
N LEU A 57 -7.29 -4.38 -20.51
CA LEU A 57 -6.93 -5.76 -20.22
C LEU A 57 -8.17 -6.67 -20.25
N ASP A 58 -9.28 -6.25 -19.65
CA ASP A 58 -10.56 -6.97 -19.74
C ASP A 58 -11.03 -7.11 -21.20
N GLN A 59 -11.06 -6.02 -21.97
CA GLN A 59 -11.50 -6.06 -23.36
C GLN A 59 -10.63 -6.97 -24.25
N LYS A 60 -9.30 -6.97 -24.03
CA LYS A 60 -8.38 -7.86 -24.75
C LYS A 60 -8.58 -9.32 -24.32
N SER A 61 -8.71 -9.59 -23.02
CA SER A 61 -8.93 -10.95 -22.49
C SER A 61 -10.25 -11.55 -22.96
N LYS A 62 -11.32 -10.75 -23.04
CA LYS A 62 -12.65 -11.17 -23.52
C LYS A 62 -12.66 -11.65 -24.97
N LYS A 63 -11.80 -11.06 -25.82
CA LYS A 63 -11.61 -11.50 -27.21
C LYS A 63 -10.89 -12.85 -27.31
N ILE A 64 -10.16 -13.24 -26.28
CA ILE A 64 -9.42 -14.51 -26.21
C ILE A 64 -10.30 -15.59 -25.58
N SER A 65 -10.90 -15.30 -24.43
CA SER A 65 -11.77 -16.23 -23.70
C SER A 65 -12.68 -15.48 -22.73
N ALA A 66 -13.96 -15.88 -22.70
CA ALA A 66 -14.91 -15.38 -21.71
C ALA A 66 -14.50 -15.75 -20.27
N GLU A 67 -13.92 -16.93 -20.08
CA GLU A 67 -13.38 -17.38 -18.79
C GLU A 67 -12.17 -16.52 -18.37
N GLY A 68 -11.29 -16.19 -19.33
CA GLY A 68 -10.16 -15.30 -19.09
C GLY A 68 -10.59 -13.91 -18.62
N SER A 69 -11.60 -13.32 -19.28
CA SER A 69 -12.18 -12.03 -18.86
C SER A 69 -12.84 -12.09 -17.48
N ALA A 70 -13.55 -13.18 -17.16
CA ALA A 70 -14.12 -13.36 -15.83
C ALA A 70 -13.02 -13.38 -14.74
N VAL A 71 -11.90 -14.07 -14.98
CA VAL A 71 -10.76 -14.09 -14.05
C VAL A 71 -10.12 -12.71 -13.90
N ILE A 72 -9.90 -11.99 -15.01
CA ILE A 72 -9.37 -10.61 -14.96
C ILE A 72 -10.29 -9.69 -14.15
N MET A 73 -11.60 -9.79 -14.32
CA MET A 73 -12.57 -8.97 -13.60
C MET A 73 -12.54 -9.25 -12.09
N THR A 74 -12.47 -10.52 -11.68
CA THR A 74 -12.33 -10.88 -10.25
C THR A 74 -11.04 -10.30 -9.65
N ILE A 75 -9.94 -10.31 -10.38
CA ILE A 75 -8.68 -9.70 -9.92
C ILE A 75 -8.81 -8.17 -9.83
N ALA A 76 -9.47 -7.55 -10.80
CA ALA A 76 -9.74 -6.10 -10.80
C ALA A 76 -10.57 -5.68 -9.58
N GLU A 77 -11.64 -6.43 -9.27
CA GLU A 77 -12.47 -6.20 -8.08
C GLU A 77 -11.66 -6.31 -6.80
N LYS A 78 -10.78 -7.31 -6.70
CA LYS A 78 -9.89 -7.48 -5.56
C LYS A 78 -8.92 -6.30 -5.40
N ILE A 79 -8.22 -5.91 -6.47
CA ILE A 79 -7.30 -4.77 -6.46
C ILE A 79 -8.02 -3.48 -6.04
N TYR A 80 -9.23 -3.25 -6.58
CA TYR A 80 -10.03 -2.09 -6.21
C TYR A 80 -10.43 -2.10 -4.72
N HIS A 81 -10.86 -3.26 -4.22
CA HIS A 81 -11.22 -3.42 -2.81
C HIS A 81 -10.01 -3.21 -1.89
N ASP A 82 -8.88 -3.85 -2.19
CA ASP A 82 -7.64 -3.73 -1.42
C ASP A 82 -7.18 -2.26 -1.36
N GLY A 83 -7.12 -1.57 -2.49
CA GLY A 83 -6.74 -0.15 -2.53
C GLY A 83 -7.71 0.77 -1.80
N LYS A 84 -9.01 0.45 -1.78
CA LYS A 84 -10.01 1.20 -1.01
C LYS A 84 -9.82 1.02 0.49
N GLU A 85 -9.55 -0.19 0.95
CA GLU A 85 -9.30 -0.47 2.36
C GLU A 85 -7.96 0.12 2.83
N GLU A 86 -6.90 0.02 2.01
CA GLU A 86 -5.61 0.68 2.27
C GLU A 86 -5.80 2.20 2.42
N GLY A 87 -6.44 2.86 1.45
CA GLY A 87 -6.69 4.30 1.52
C GLY A 87 -7.56 4.72 2.72
N ARG A 88 -8.46 3.84 3.18
CA ARG A 88 -9.25 4.08 4.39
C ARG A 88 -8.39 4.02 5.65
N GLU A 89 -7.50 3.04 5.76
CA GLU A 89 -6.61 2.92 6.92
C GLU A 89 -5.54 4.02 6.93
N GLU A 90 -4.97 4.38 5.77
CA GLU A 90 -4.07 5.53 5.63
C GLU A 90 -4.75 6.83 6.08
N GLY A 91 -5.95 7.12 5.55
CA GLY A 91 -6.69 8.33 5.90
C GLY A 91 -7.08 8.39 7.39
N LYS A 92 -7.29 7.23 8.02
CA LYS A 92 -7.57 7.13 9.46
C LYS A 92 -6.33 7.42 10.32
N ILE A 93 -5.13 7.03 9.87
CA ILE A 93 -3.86 7.36 10.54
C ILE A 93 -3.57 8.85 10.36
N GLU A 94 -3.65 9.37 9.13
CA GLU A 94 -3.39 10.78 8.81
C GLU A 94 -4.32 11.72 9.61
N SER A 95 -5.62 11.43 9.62
CA SER A 95 -6.60 12.20 10.42
C SER A 95 -6.28 12.17 11.92
N MET A 96 -5.72 11.07 12.42
CA MET A 96 -5.33 10.96 13.83
C MET A 96 -4.07 11.79 14.13
N HIS A 97 -3.09 11.81 13.22
CA HIS A 97 -1.92 12.70 13.33
C HIS A 97 -2.34 14.17 13.36
N GLU A 98 -3.18 14.60 12.43
CA GLU A 98 -3.69 15.98 12.38
C GLU A 98 -4.43 16.38 13.66
N MET A 99 -5.29 15.49 14.17
CA MET A 99 -6.03 15.73 15.40
C MET A 99 -5.11 15.82 16.62
N ILE A 100 -4.07 14.96 16.69
CA ILE A 100 -3.07 15.01 17.76
C ILE A 100 -2.25 16.30 17.69
N GLU A 101 -1.78 16.69 16.51
CA GLU A 101 -1.05 17.96 16.28
C GLU A 101 -1.90 19.14 16.74
N PHE A 102 -3.16 19.22 16.30
CA PHE A 102 -4.11 20.24 16.73
C PHE A 102 -4.33 20.26 18.24
N ALA A 103 -4.55 19.09 18.87
CA ALA A 103 -4.79 19.00 20.30
C ALA A 103 -3.57 19.41 21.14
N LEU A 104 -2.36 19.05 20.69
CA LEU A 104 -1.11 19.46 21.30
C LEU A 104 -0.93 20.98 21.21
N GLU A 105 -1.08 21.56 20.02
CA GLU A 105 -0.98 23.01 19.82
C GLU A 105 -2.01 23.78 20.64
N LEU A 106 -3.25 23.28 20.71
CA LEU A 106 -4.32 23.90 21.49
C LEU A 106 -4.02 23.89 23.00
N LYS A 107 -3.45 22.80 23.52
CA LYS A 107 -3.22 22.64 24.96
C LYS A 107 -1.90 23.25 25.44
N PHE A 108 -0.83 23.08 24.66
CA PHE A 108 0.55 23.42 25.07
C PHE A 108 1.17 24.55 24.24
N GLY A 109 0.50 25.02 23.19
CA GLY A 109 0.98 26.09 22.33
C GLY A 109 2.04 25.63 21.32
N LEU A 110 2.80 26.59 20.79
CA LEU A 110 3.74 26.37 19.66
C LEU A 110 5.02 25.58 20.01
N SER A 111 5.22 25.23 21.27
CA SER A 111 6.40 24.46 21.74
C SER A 111 6.34 22.96 21.38
N THR A 112 5.25 22.50 20.77
CA THR A 112 4.96 21.09 20.47
C THR A 112 5.58 20.58 19.17
N LYS A 113 6.20 21.46 18.37
CA LYS A 113 6.71 21.11 17.03
C LYS A 113 7.62 19.88 17.01
N LYS A 114 8.48 19.71 18.03
CA LYS A 114 9.41 18.58 18.11
C LYS A 114 8.66 17.26 18.32
N ILE A 115 7.78 17.20 19.32
CA ILE A 115 7.01 15.98 19.61
C ILE A 115 6.06 15.62 18.46
N VAL A 116 5.47 16.60 17.78
CA VAL A 116 4.64 16.36 16.59
C VAL A 116 5.44 15.66 15.48
N GLN A 117 6.69 16.05 15.25
CA GLN A 117 7.54 15.39 14.26
C GLN A 117 7.87 13.94 14.62
N ASP A 118 7.95 13.62 15.92
CA ASP A 118 8.19 12.25 16.37
C ASP A 118 6.92 11.41 16.31
N ILE A 119 5.75 11.99 16.61
CA ILE A 119 4.44 11.35 16.48
C ILE A 119 4.11 11.03 15.01
N LYS A 120 4.47 11.92 14.07
CA LYS A 120 4.26 11.71 12.62
C LYS A 120 4.97 10.48 12.05
N LYS A 121 5.92 9.88 12.79
CA LYS A 121 6.62 8.66 12.41
C LYS A 121 5.92 7.39 12.92
N ILE A 122 4.81 7.53 13.63
CA ILE A 122 4.09 6.42 14.26
C ILE A 122 2.85 6.08 13.42
N ASP A 123 2.90 4.95 12.73
CA ASP A 123 1.77 4.42 11.96
C ASP A 123 0.87 3.47 12.78
N ASP A 124 1.28 3.14 14.01
CA ASP A 124 0.51 2.31 14.92
C ASP A 124 -0.69 3.10 15.49
N TYR A 125 -1.88 2.82 14.95
CA TYR A 125 -3.10 3.51 15.31
C TYR A 125 -3.48 3.40 16.79
N ASP A 126 -3.16 2.28 17.45
CA ASP A 126 -3.47 2.12 18.86
C ASP A 126 -2.53 2.93 19.75
N LYS A 127 -1.24 3.03 19.40
CA LYS A 127 -0.33 4.00 20.03
C LYS A 127 -0.80 5.44 19.85
N LEU A 128 -1.29 5.80 18.66
CA LEU A 128 -1.85 7.14 18.44
C LEU A 128 -3.07 7.42 19.32
N LYS A 129 -3.95 6.43 19.57
CA LYS A 129 -5.05 6.58 20.54
C LYS A 129 -4.56 6.78 21.97
N GLU A 130 -3.50 6.09 22.37
CA GLU A 130 -2.89 6.26 23.69
C GLU A 130 -2.35 7.69 23.85
N ILE A 131 -1.63 8.20 22.84
CA ILE A 131 -1.12 9.57 22.81
C ILE A 131 -2.27 10.58 22.89
N LYS A 132 -3.32 10.42 22.08
CA LYS A 132 -4.55 11.24 22.17
C LYS A 132 -5.10 11.28 23.59
N SER A 133 -5.13 10.14 24.26
CA SER A 133 -5.68 10.02 25.62
C SER A 133 -4.75 10.66 26.65
N ALA A 134 -3.43 10.53 26.49
CA ALA A 134 -2.43 11.19 27.31
C ALA A 134 -2.53 12.72 27.23
N ILE A 135 -2.72 13.29 26.02
CA ILE A 135 -2.91 14.74 25.83
C ILE A 135 -4.05 15.29 26.70
N ARG A 136 -5.12 14.52 26.87
CA ARG A 136 -6.24 14.91 27.72
C ARG A 136 -5.86 14.95 29.21
N ASN A 137 -4.97 14.07 29.65
CA ASN A 137 -4.74 13.78 31.07
C ASN A 137 -3.54 14.50 31.71
N TYR A 138 -2.56 14.95 30.92
CA TYR A 138 -1.37 15.65 31.43
C TYR A 138 -1.45 17.16 31.22
N ASP A 139 -1.12 17.95 32.24
CA ASP A 139 -1.29 19.41 32.22
C ASP A 139 -0.06 20.16 31.70
N SER A 140 1.09 19.50 31.64
CA SER A 140 2.30 20.04 31.01
C SER A 140 2.82 19.15 29.87
N LEU A 141 3.53 19.78 28.94
CA LEU A 141 4.15 19.08 27.82
C LEU A 141 5.28 18.14 28.29
N GLU A 142 5.96 18.49 29.38
CA GLU A 142 7.04 17.69 29.98
C GLU A 142 6.50 16.37 30.54
N GLU A 143 5.49 16.42 31.41
CA GLU A 143 4.83 15.23 31.96
C GLU A 143 4.28 14.30 30.87
N LEU A 144 3.71 14.89 29.82
CA LEU A 144 3.22 14.13 28.67
C LEU A 144 4.36 13.41 27.95
N THR A 145 5.45 14.12 27.64
CA THR A 145 6.59 13.56 26.91
C THR A 145 7.25 12.42 27.69
N ASP A 146 7.44 12.62 29.01
CA ASP A 146 7.98 11.61 29.92
C ASP A 146 7.11 10.35 29.96
N SER A 147 5.78 10.52 29.98
CA SER A 147 4.85 9.39 30.01
C SER A 147 4.85 8.55 28.74
N LEU A 148 5.23 9.15 27.60
CA LEU A 148 5.21 8.53 26.29
C LEU A 148 6.57 7.91 25.90
N ASN A 149 7.60 8.05 26.77
CA ASN A 149 8.98 7.62 26.52
C ASN A 149 9.56 8.18 25.20
N PHE A 150 9.23 9.43 24.86
CA PHE A 150 9.83 10.15 23.73
C PHE A 150 11.25 10.62 24.01
#